data_AF-A0A9P8C900-F1
#
_entry.id   AF-A0A9P8C900-F1
#
_cell.length_a   1.000
_cell.length_b   1.000
_cell.length_c   1.000
_cell.angle_alpha   90.00
_cell.angle_beta   90.00
_cell.angle_gamma   90.00
#
_symmetry.space_group_name_H-M   'P 1'
#
loop_
_entity.id
_entity.type
_entity.pdbx_description
1 polymer ?
#
loop_
_entity_poly.entity_id
_entity_poly.type
_entity_poly.pdbx_seq_one_letter_code
_entity_poly.pdbx_strand_id
1 'polypeptide(L)'
;MESSIATKLKALTKEAQQSFLSLHNNYPGKYPFSGIVKTNALPCGAGAVVGGVYPTLCFINHSCRPNTNHNWNELLGRETIHATHAIKAGEEITISYDDGNQYEIRQRTFKDAFGFTCSCTLCSLPETEIHESDIRRREMSRLDEVIGDGLRLMSKPEDCLADCHSLLGILEVEYERCDTIHTARLYYDAFQIAITHGDQARARVFGERAHRVRVICEGEDSPASSRMKTLASKPDGHRNFGASRKWRTTKEVIPKGLSTEEFETWLWRERR
;
A
#
# COMPACT_ATOMS: atom_id res chain seq x y z
N MET A 1 11.39 -27.16 -0.93
CA MET A 1 10.28 -26.44 -1.57
C MET A 1 9.65 -27.27 -2.69
N GLU A 2 10.41 -27.66 -3.73
CA GLU A 2 9.92 -28.44 -4.87
C GLU A 2 9.05 -29.66 -4.51
N SER A 3 9.54 -30.55 -3.64
CA SER A 3 8.83 -31.77 -3.23
C SER A 3 7.51 -31.47 -2.50
N SER A 4 7.47 -30.39 -1.71
CA SER A 4 6.26 -29.94 -1.02
C SER A 4 5.23 -29.42 -2.03
N ILE A 5 5.66 -28.63 -3.02
CA ILE A 5 4.78 -28.16 -4.10
C ILE A 5 4.26 -29.34 -4.92
N ALA A 6 5.13 -30.28 -5.30
CA ALA A 6 4.73 -31.48 -6.05
C ALA A 6 3.65 -32.29 -5.30
N THR A 7 3.80 -32.44 -3.98
CA THR A 7 2.83 -33.14 -3.14
C THR A 7 1.48 -32.42 -3.13
N LYS A 8 1.48 -31.08 -2.96
CA LYS A 8 0.24 -30.29 -2.99
C LYS A 8 -0.41 -30.32 -4.38
N LEU A 9 0.37 -30.15 -5.44
CA LEU A 9 -0.10 -30.19 -6.83
C LEU A 9 -0.76 -31.54 -7.16
N LYS A 10 -0.17 -32.66 -6.72
CA LYS A 10 -0.73 -34.01 -6.91
C LYS A 10 -2.11 -34.18 -6.24
N ALA A 11 -2.38 -33.46 -5.17
CA ALA A 11 -3.66 -33.50 -4.45
C ALA A 11 -4.76 -32.65 -5.11
N LEU A 12 -4.43 -31.79 -6.08
CA LEU A 12 -5.41 -30.98 -6.83
C LEU A 12 -6.09 -31.80 -7.94
N THR A 13 -7.19 -31.27 -8.48
CA THR A 13 -7.85 -31.86 -9.67
C THR A 13 -6.93 -31.79 -10.90
N LYS A 14 -7.25 -32.55 -11.95
CA LYS A 14 -6.43 -32.55 -13.18
C LYS A 14 -6.45 -31.20 -13.89
N GLU A 15 -7.59 -30.52 -13.85
CA GLU A 15 -7.77 -29.18 -14.42
C GLU A 15 -6.91 -28.16 -13.67
N ALA A 16 -6.90 -28.22 -12.34
CA ALA A 16 -6.06 -27.33 -11.52
C ALA A 16 -4.56 -27.63 -11.68
N GLN A 17 -4.18 -28.91 -11.81
CA GLN A 17 -2.81 -29.30 -12.13
C GLN A 17 -2.36 -28.72 -13.47
N GLN A 18 -3.18 -28.89 -14.52
CA GLN A 18 -2.89 -28.39 -15.85
C GLN A 18 -2.81 -26.86 -15.87
N SER A 19 -3.74 -26.19 -15.20
CA SER A 19 -3.73 -24.73 -15.06
C SER A 19 -2.44 -24.23 -14.41
N PHE A 20 -2.02 -24.81 -13.29
CA PHE A 20 -0.74 -24.47 -12.65
C PHE A 20 0.46 -24.71 -13.58
N LEU A 21 0.50 -25.86 -14.26
CA LEU A 21 1.62 -26.22 -15.16
C LEU A 21 1.67 -25.36 -16.43
N SER A 22 0.58 -24.70 -16.81
CA SER A 22 0.54 -23.75 -17.92
C SER A 22 1.03 -22.34 -17.57
N LEU A 23 1.24 -22.04 -16.28
CA LEU A 23 1.72 -20.73 -15.84
C LEU A 23 3.17 -20.51 -16.29
N HIS A 24 3.52 -19.24 -16.47
CA HIS A 24 4.86 -18.85 -16.89
C HIS A 24 5.91 -19.28 -15.85
N ASN A 25 7.08 -19.73 -16.30
CA ASN A 25 8.19 -20.09 -15.44
C ASN A 25 9.45 -19.34 -15.86
N ASN A 26 9.80 -18.29 -15.10
CA ASN A 26 11.00 -17.51 -15.35
C ASN A 26 12.30 -18.21 -14.87
N TYR A 27 12.17 -19.34 -14.18
CA TYR A 27 13.29 -20.13 -13.65
C TYR A 27 13.25 -21.58 -14.19
N PRO A 28 13.39 -21.79 -15.52
CA PRO A 28 13.43 -23.12 -16.09
C PRO A 28 14.66 -23.89 -15.58
N GLY A 29 14.53 -25.21 -15.40
CA GLY A 29 15.63 -26.06 -14.96
C GLY A 29 15.19 -27.12 -13.96
N LYS A 30 16.06 -27.41 -12.98
CA LYS A 30 15.92 -28.56 -12.06
C LYS A 30 14.68 -28.51 -11.15
N TYR A 31 14.14 -27.33 -10.88
CA TYR A 31 13.02 -27.13 -9.93
C TYR A 31 11.86 -26.36 -10.59
N PRO A 32 11.16 -26.97 -11.56
CA PRO A 32 10.16 -26.27 -12.35
C PRO A 32 8.97 -25.77 -11.53
N PHE A 33 8.49 -26.53 -10.52
CA PHE A 33 7.33 -26.10 -9.72
C PHE A 33 7.70 -24.92 -8.83
N SER A 34 8.89 -24.94 -8.25
CA SER A 34 9.45 -23.82 -7.49
C SER A 34 9.63 -22.59 -8.36
N GLY A 35 10.05 -22.76 -9.62
CA GLY A 35 10.16 -21.69 -10.58
C GLY A 35 8.82 -21.03 -10.89
N ILE A 36 7.78 -21.84 -11.21
CA ILE A 36 6.41 -21.35 -11.41
C ILE A 36 5.91 -20.60 -10.18
N VAL A 37 6.07 -21.15 -8.97
CA VAL A 37 5.63 -20.48 -7.73
C VAL A 37 6.37 -19.15 -7.53
N LYS A 38 7.69 -19.12 -7.72
CA LYS A 38 8.48 -17.87 -7.57
C LYS A 38 8.04 -16.78 -8.55
N THR A 39 7.64 -17.16 -9.76
CA THR A 39 7.20 -16.22 -10.78
C THR A 39 5.79 -15.70 -10.55
N ASN A 40 4.89 -16.52 -9.99
CA ASN A 40 3.45 -16.25 -10.04
C ASN A 40 2.76 -16.10 -8.67
N ALA A 41 3.43 -16.41 -7.58
CA ALA A 41 2.80 -16.39 -6.26
C ALA A 41 2.70 -14.97 -5.70
N LEU A 42 1.54 -14.67 -5.10
CA LEU A 42 1.35 -13.48 -4.26
C LEU A 42 1.38 -13.90 -2.79
N PRO A 43 1.94 -13.07 -1.88
CA PRO A 43 1.88 -13.34 -0.45
C PRO A 43 0.43 -13.31 0.04
N CYS A 44 0.04 -14.27 0.89
CA CYS A 44 -1.27 -14.28 1.55
C CYS A 44 -1.29 -13.29 2.72
N GLY A 45 -1.06 -12.01 2.42
CA GLY A 45 -1.01 -10.91 3.39
C GLY A 45 0.39 -10.33 3.60
N ALA A 46 0.43 -9.11 4.15
CA ALA A 46 1.68 -8.41 4.41
C ALA A 46 2.55 -9.19 5.41
N GLY A 47 3.80 -9.47 5.04
CA GLY A 47 4.75 -10.24 5.87
C GLY A 47 4.42 -11.74 5.99
N ALA A 48 3.47 -12.25 5.21
CA ALA A 48 3.11 -13.67 5.26
C ALA A 48 4.25 -14.56 4.74
N VAL A 49 4.54 -15.64 5.47
CA VAL A 49 5.43 -16.72 5.01
C VAL A 49 4.73 -17.68 4.04
N VAL A 50 3.41 -17.53 3.88
CA VAL A 50 2.57 -18.31 2.98
C VAL A 50 2.23 -17.46 1.77
N GLY A 51 2.41 -18.02 0.58
CA GLY A 51 1.96 -17.44 -0.68
C GLY A 51 0.98 -18.36 -1.40
N GLY A 52 0.16 -17.75 -2.26
CA GLY A 52 -0.81 -18.43 -3.11
C GLY A 52 -0.51 -18.22 -4.58
N VAL A 53 -0.74 -19.26 -5.38
CA VAL A 53 -0.77 -19.16 -6.86
C VAL A 53 -2.22 -19.17 -7.28
N TYR A 54 -2.64 -18.11 -7.96
CA TYR A 54 -4.04 -17.85 -8.29
C TYR A 54 -4.22 -17.87 -9.81
N PRO A 55 -4.75 -18.95 -10.41
CA PRO A 55 -4.84 -19.08 -11.87
C PRO A 55 -5.44 -17.89 -12.61
N THR A 56 -6.33 -17.13 -11.98
CA THR A 56 -6.94 -15.94 -12.56
C THR A 56 -6.12 -14.67 -12.38
N LEU A 57 -5.36 -14.54 -11.29
CA LEU A 57 -4.59 -13.32 -10.99
C LEU A 57 -3.20 -13.34 -11.58
N CYS A 58 -2.63 -14.52 -11.86
CA CYS A 58 -1.31 -14.65 -12.47
C CYS A 58 -1.21 -14.05 -13.89
N PHE A 59 -2.34 -13.67 -14.50
CA PHE A 59 -2.39 -12.98 -15.78
C PHE A 59 -2.33 -11.45 -15.67
N ILE A 60 -2.48 -10.88 -14.48
CA ILE A 60 -2.48 -9.44 -14.27
C ILE A 60 -1.04 -8.94 -14.30
N ASN A 61 -0.68 -8.10 -15.28
CA ASN A 61 0.68 -7.61 -15.43
C ASN A 61 1.05 -6.50 -14.43
N HIS A 62 2.35 -6.19 -14.39
CA HIS A 62 2.90 -5.12 -13.58
C HIS A 62 2.72 -3.73 -14.20
N SER A 63 2.46 -2.74 -13.36
CA SER A 63 2.74 -1.32 -13.63
C SER A 63 3.31 -0.64 -12.39
N CYS A 64 4.30 0.27 -12.56
CA CYS A 64 4.83 1.08 -11.45
C CYS A 64 3.83 2.15 -10.96
N ARG A 65 2.77 2.39 -11.74
CA ARG A 65 1.57 3.17 -11.38
C ARG A 65 0.35 2.30 -11.73
N PRO A 66 -0.02 1.34 -10.88
CA PRO A 66 -1.08 0.40 -11.20
C PRO A 66 -2.47 1.03 -11.05
N ASN A 67 -3.43 0.52 -11.82
CA ASN A 67 -4.84 0.92 -11.74
C ASN A 67 -5.69 0.04 -10.81
N THR A 68 -5.07 -0.98 -10.23
CA THR A 68 -5.68 -1.81 -9.19
C THR A 68 -4.72 -2.05 -8.03
N ASN A 69 -5.29 -2.37 -6.87
CA ASN A 69 -4.56 -2.82 -5.70
C ASN A 69 -4.96 -4.26 -5.39
N HIS A 70 -3.95 -5.11 -5.11
CA HIS A 70 -4.18 -6.46 -4.64
C HIS A 70 -4.07 -6.53 -3.11
N ASN A 71 -4.90 -7.35 -2.48
CA ASN A 71 -4.88 -7.57 -1.04
C ASN A 71 -5.42 -8.95 -0.67
N TRP A 72 -4.77 -9.59 0.30
CA TRP A 72 -5.27 -10.81 0.92
C TRP A 72 -6.40 -10.49 1.90
N ASN A 73 -7.60 -10.98 1.59
CA ASN A 73 -8.74 -10.90 2.51
C ASN A 73 -8.81 -12.20 3.33
N GLU A 74 -8.34 -12.11 4.58
CA GLU A 74 -8.31 -13.24 5.53
C GLU A 74 -9.70 -13.79 5.87
N LEU A 75 -10.75 -12.95 5.85
CA LEU A 75 -12.12 -13.41 6.16
C LEU A 75 -12.70 -14.24 5.01
N LEU A 76 -12.33 -13.93 3.77
CA LEU A 76 -12.73 -14.69 2.60
C LEU A 76 -11.78 -15.85 2.30
N GLY A 77 -10.56 -15.82 2.85
CA GLY A 77 -9.48 -16.75 2.49
C GLY A 77 -9.09 -16.61 1.02
N ARG A 78 -9.08 -15.39 0.48
CA ARG A 78 -8.86 -15.10 -0.96
C ARG A 78 -8.01 -13.86 -1.17
N GLU A 79 -7.26 -13.87 -2.25
CA GLU A 79 -6.68 -12.65 -2.82
C GLU A 79 -7.78 -11.87 -3.55
N THR A 80 -7.82 -10.56 -3.33
CA THR A 80 -8.80 -9.64 -3.89
C THR A 80 -8.10 -8.57 -4.70
N ILE A 81 -8.72 -8.12 -5.79
CA ILE A 81 -8.23 -7.03 -6.65
C ILE A 81 -9.30 -5.97 -6.67
N HIS A 82 -8.93 -4.73 -6.35
CA HIS A 82 -9.84 -3.58 -6.39
C HIS A 82 -9.29 -2.51 -7.32
N ALA A 83 -10.14 -1.97 -8.19
CA ALA A 83 -9.81 -0.81 -8.98
C ALA A 83 -9.64 0.41 -8.07
N THR A 84 -8.50 1.09 -8.20
CA THR A 84 -8.18 2.29 -7.41
C THR A 84 -8.68 3.57 -8.07
N HIS A 85 -9.00 3.50 -9.36
CA HIS A 85 -9.63 4.56 -10.13
C HIS A 85 -10.44 3.96 -11.29
N ALA A 86 -11.10 4.81 -12.08
CA ALA A 86 -11.83 4.36 -13.27
C ALA A 86 -10.87 3.72 -14.29
N ILE A 87 -11.27 2.57 -14.85
CA ILE A 87 -10.54 1.81 -15.89
C ILE A 87 -11.41 1.84 -17.15
N LYS A 88 -10.85 2.29 -18.27
CA LYS A 88 -11.60 2.38 -19.53
C LYS A 88 -11.78 1.01 -20.18
N ALA A 89 -12.81 0.86 -21.00
CA ALA A 89 -12.97 -0.36 -21.80
C ALA A 89 -11.75 -0.57 -22.72
N GLY A 90 -11.13 -1.74 -22.63
CA GLY A 90 -9.90 -2.09 -23.36
C GLY A 90 -8.59 -1.66 -22.67
N GLU A 91 -8.66 -0.94 -21.54
CA GLU A 91 -7.49 -0.67 -20.70
C GLU A 91 -7.10 -1.93 -19.92
N GLU A 92 -5.80 -2.20 -19.85
CA GLU A 92 -5.27 -3.36 -19.14
C GLU A 92 -5.36 -3.18 -17.61
N ILE A 93 -5.75 -4.23 -16.91
CA ILE A 93 -5.74 -4.28 -15.44
C ILE A 93 -4.30 -4.59 -14.99
N THR A 94 -3.73 -3.78 -14.11
CA THR A 94 -2.36 -3.92 -13.62
C THR A 94 -2.25 -3.78 -12.10
N ILE A 95 -1.25 -4.46 -11.52
CA ILE A 95 -0.87 -4.36 -10.09
C ILE A 95 0.60 -3.98 -9.93
N SER A 96 1.03 -3.56 -8.74
CA SER A 96 2.46 -3.43 -8.44
C SER A 96 3.04 -4.79 -8.06
N TYR A 97 4.26 -5.08 -8.52
CA TYR A 97 5.04 -6.26 -8.13
C TYR A 97 6.17 -5.91 -7.17
N ASP A 98 6.40 -4.62 -6.92
CA ASP A 98 7.46 -4.11 -6.09
C ASP A 98 6.96 -3.02 -5.14
N ASP A 99 7.84 -2.59 -4.25
CA ASP A 99 7.57 -1.55 -3.25
C ASP A 99 7.79 -0.12 -3.79
N GLY A 100 8.05 0.04 -5.09
CA GLY A 100 8.12 1.35 -5.75
C GLY A 100 9.45 2.09 -5.63
N ASN A 101 10.59 1.39 -5.74
CA ASN A 101 11.96 1.95 -5.69
C ASN A 101 12.30 2.90 -6.85
N GLN A 102 13.53 3.42 -6.99
CA GLN A 102 13.98 4.18 -8.16
C GLN A 102 14.09 3.33 -9.44
N TYR A 103 14.03 3.95 -10.62
CA TYR A 103 13.91 3.32 -11.93
C TYR A 103 14.91 2.18 -12.15
N GLU A 104 16.21 2.43 -11.96
CA GLU A 104 17.24 1.40 -12.18
C GLU A 104 17.07 0.19 -11.27
N ILE A 105 16.69 0.42 -10.01
CA ILE A 105 16.45 -0.64 -9.03
C ILE A 105 15.22 -1.45 -9.43
N ARG A 106 14.12 -0.79 -9.81
CA ARG A 106 12.91 -1.47 -10.29
C ARG A 106 13.20 -2.31 -11.53
N GLN A 107 13.86 -1.74 -12.54
CA GLN A 107 14.23 -2.45 -13.78
C GLN A 107 15.11 -3.67 -13.51
N ARG A 108 16.10 -3.52 -12.62
CA ARG A 108 16.94 -4.64 -12.22
C ARG A 108 16.14 -5.72 -11.50
N THR A 109 15.29 -5.35 -10.55
CA THR A 109 14.39 -6.28 -9.85
C THR A 109 13.50 -7.04 -10.84
N PHE A 110 12.88 -6.36 -11.81
CA PHE A 110 12.03 -7.02 -12.79
C PHE A 110 12.79 -7.93 -13.73
N LYS A 111 13.99 -7.55 -14.15
CA LYS A 111 14.84 -8.39 -14.99
C LYS A 111 15.31 -9.65 -14.25
N ASP A 112 15.77 -9.49 -13.01
CA ASP A 112 16.34 -10.58 -12.21
C ASP A 112 15.25 -11.52 -11.65
N ALA A 113 14.09 -10.98 -11.26
CA ALA A 113 13.01 -11.75 -10.66
C ALA A 113 12.00 -12.29 -11.69
N PHE A 114 11.66 -11.49 -12.70
CA PHE A 114 10.54 -11.77 -13.61
C PHE A 114 10.95 -11.86 -15.09
N GLY A 115 12.21 -11.54 -15.44
CA GLY A 115 12.74 -11.73 -16.78
C GLY A 115 12.28 -10.69 -17.80
N PHE A 116 11.71 -9.56 -17.35
CA PHE A 116 11.24 -8.50 -18.23
C PHE A 116 11.82 -7.13 -17.88
N THR A 117 11.85 -6.23 -18.86
CA THR A 117 12.12 -4.80 -18.68
C THR A 117 10.77 -4.08 -18.62
N CYS A 118 10.50 -3.33 -17.56
CA CYS A 118 9.22 -2.62 -17.42
C CYS A 118 9.13 -1.47 -18.43
N SER A 119 8.02 -1.41 -19.16
CA SER A 119 7.70 -0.34 -20.11
C SER A 119 6.33 0.29 -19.81
N CYS A 120 5.95 0.33 -18.53
CA CYS A 120 4.73 1.03 -18.12
C CYS A 120 4.86 2.54 -18.36
N THR A 121 3.75 3.27 -18.25
CA THR A 121 3.68 4.72 -18.49
C THR A 121 4.80 5.48 -17.77
N LEU A 122 5.09 5.14 -16.51
CA LEU A 122 6.17 5.77 -15.74
C LEU A 122 7.57 5.43 -16.28
N CYS A 123 7.82 4.17 -16.63
CA CYS A 123 9.12 3.70 -17.11
C CYS A 123 9.39 4.10 -18.57
N SER A 124 8.39 4.55 -19.30
CA SER A 124 8.48 5.04 -20.68
C SER A 124 8.50 6.57 -20.79
N LEU A 125 8.50 7.29 -19.67
CA LEU A 125 8.66 8.75 -19.67
C LEU A 125 10.06 9.18 -20.19
N PRO A 126 10.23 10.44 -20.61
CA PRO A 126 11.53 11.02 -20.87
C PRO A 126 12.48 10.92 -19.67
N GLU A 127 13.78 10.83 -19.93
CA GLU A 127 14.82 10.65 -18.90
C GLU A 127 14.74 11.71 -17.78
N THR A 128 14.43 12.96 -18.13
CA THR A 128 14.25 14.04 -17.16
C THR A 128 13.08 13.79 -16.22
N GLU A 129 11.95 13.28 -16.72
CA GLU A 129 10.76 13.00 -15.89
C GLU A 129 10.95 11.74 -15.04
N ILE A 130 11.68 10.75 -15.56
CA ILE A 130 12.13 9.58 -14.78
C ILE A 130 13.03 10.04 -13.63
N HIS A 131 13.98 10.95 -13.88
CA HIS A 131 14.86 11.49 -12.85
C HIS A 131 14.07 12.20 -11.73
N GLU A 132 13.08 13.02 -12.09
CA GLU A 132 12.20 13.66 -11.11
C GLU A 132 11.36 12.64 -10.30
N SER A 133 10.89 11.56 -10.93
CA SER A 133 10.25 10.45 -10.22
C SER A 133 11.20 9.77 -9.24
N ASP A 134 12.45 9.56 -9.63
CA ASP A 134 13.45 8.93 -8.77
C ASP A 134 13.80 9.79 -7.54
N ILE A 135 13.83 11.12 -7.70
CA ILE A 135 13.96 12.06 -6.58
C ILE A 135 12.77 11.90 -5.63
N ARG A 136 11.54 11.92 -6.16
CA ARG A 136 10.31 11.75 -5.35
C ARG A 136 10.29 10.41 -4.62
N ARG A 137 10.58 9.30 -5.31
CA ARG A 137 10.56 7.95 -4.73
C ARG A 137 11.66 7.75 -3.68
N ARG A 138 12.84 8.35 -3.88
CA ARG A 138 13.89 8.39 -2.84
C ARG A 138 13.39 9.11 -1.59
N GLU A 139 12.76 10.26 -1.77
CA GLU A 139 12.24 11.05 -0.67
C GLU A 139 11.05 10.37 0.03
N MET A 140 10.17 9.70 -0.71
CA MET A 140 9.12 8.86 -0.14
C MET A 140 9.68 7.80 0.79
N SER A 141 10.72 7.08 0.36
CA SER A 141 11.37 6.05 1.18
C SER A 141 12.00 6.65 2.43
N ARG A 142 12.67 7.81 2.31
CA ARG A 142 13.27 8.51 3.45
C ARG A 142 12.20 8.95 4.45
N LEU A 143 11.09 9.50 3.97
CA LEU A 143 9.99 9.97 4.81
C LEU A 143 9.28 8.81 5.51
N ASP A 144 8.98 7.70 4.81
CA ASP A 144 8.38 6.49 5.40
C ASP A 144 9.24 5.97 6.57
N GLU A 145 10.57 5.94 6.41
CA GLU A 145 11.50 5.54 7.47
C GLU A 145 11.46 6.46 8.70
N VAL A 146 11.60 7.79 8.50
CA VAL A 146 11.65 8.74 9.63
C VAL A 146 10.29 8.99 10.29
N ILE A 147 9.19 8.75 9.58
CA ILE A 147 7.83 8.76 10.15
C ILE A 147 7.63 7.50 11.01
N GLY A 148 8.14 6.35 10.55
CA GLY A 148 8.08 5.08 11.28
C GLY A 148 8.93 5.00 12.55
N ASP A 149 9.84 5.95 12.78
CA ASP A 149 10.67 6.02 13.99
C ASP A 149 9.84 6.40 15.23
N GLY A 150 9.55 5.40 16.07
CA GLY A 150 8.80 5.57 17.31
C GLY A 150 9.44 6.51 18.34
N LEU A 151 10.78 6.64 18.37
CA LEU A 151 11.46 7.60 19.24
C LEU A 151 11.22 9.02 18.75
N ARG A 152 11.28 9.23 17.44
CA ARG A 152 11.00 10.52 16.82
C ARG A 152 9.55 10.91 16.99
N LEU A 153 8.62 9.97 16.79
CA LEU A 153 7.19 10.17 17.06
C LEU A 153 6.96 10.73 18.47
N MET A 154 7.59 10.16 19.49
CA MET A 154 7.41 10.64 20.87
C MET A 154 8.09 12.00 21.15
N SER A 155 9.29 12.20 20.61
CA SER A 155 10.14 13.36 20.92
C SER A 155 9.78 14.61 20.11
N LYS A 156 9.50 14.45 18.81
CA LYS A 156 9.27 15.51 17.81
C LYS A 156 8.00 15.25 16.98
N PRO A 157 6.81 15.15 17.60
CA PRO A 157 5.60 14.77 16.88
C PRO A 157 5.16 15.82 15.85
N GLU A 158 5.45 17.10 16.06
CA GLU A 158 5.20 18.16 15.07
C GLU A 158 5.98 17.92 13.79
N ASP A 159 7.27 17.55 13.89
CA ASP A 159 8.11 17.27 12.72
C ASP A 159 7.64 16.00 12.00
N CYS A 160 7.21 14.96 12.74
CA CYS A 160 6.63 13.76 12.14
C CYS A 160 5.34 14.06 11.36
N LEU A 161 4.47 14.91 11.91
CA LEU A 161 3.22 15.28 11.23
C LEU A 161 3.47 16.15 10.00
N ALA A 162 4.47 17.05 10.04
CA ALA A 162 4.89 17.83 8.89
C ALA A 162 5.50 16.96 7.79
N ASP A 163 6.28 15.95 8.16
CA ASP A 163 6.80 14.95 7.22
C ASP A 163 5.66 14.14 6.58
N CYS A 164 4.63 13.76 7.36
CA CYS A 164 3.44 13.14 6.79
C CYS A 164 2.77 14.04 5.75
N HIS A 165 2.63 15.34 6.02
CA HIS A 165 2.03 16.27 5.06
C HIS A 165 2.89 16.40 3.79
N SER A 166 4.22 16.44 3.94
CA SER A 166 5.17 16.49 2.83
C SER A 166 5.09 15.21 1.98
N LEU A 167 5.01 14.04 2.63
CA LEU A 167 4.83 12.77 1.94
C LEU A 167 3.50 12.70 1.19
N LEU A 168 2.41 13.28 1.72
CA LEU A 168 1.14 13.37 1.01
C LEU A 168 1.30 14.10 -0.32
N GLY A 169 1.95 15.28 -0.31
CA GLY A 169 2.19 16.06 -1.53
C GLY A 169 3.03 15.30 -2.56
N ILE A 170 4.03 14.54 -2.12
CA ILE A 170 4.84 13.71 -3.02
C ILE A 170 4.01 12.57 -3.62
N LEU A 171 3.19 11.88 -2.82
CA LEU A 171 2.31 10.81 -3.30
C LEU A 171 1.29 11.32 -4.31
N GLU A 172 0.71 12.51 -4.08
CA GLU A 172 -0.25 13.13 -5.00
C GLU A 172 0.38 13.41 -6.37
N VAL A 173 1.65 13.85 -6.42
CA VAL A 173 2.34 14.06 -7.69
C VAL A 173 2.77 12.73 -8.32
N GLU A 174 3.35 11.83 -7.51
CA GLU A 174 3.93 10.59 -8.00
C GLU A 174 2.90 9.56 -8.46
N TYR A 175 1.67 9.64 -7.97
CA TYR A 175 0.56 8.77 -8.38
C TYR A 175 -0.59 9.54 -9.01
N GLU A 176 -0.33 10.74 -9.53
CA GLU A 176 -1.31 11.55 -10.28
C GLU A 176 -2.63 11.73 -9.52
N ARG A 177 -2.53 11.91 -8.20
CA ARG A 177 -3.64 12.10 -7.25
C ARG A 177 -4.60 10.91 -7.17
N CYS A 178 -4.19 9.74 -7.66
CA CYS A 178 -4.93 8.51 -7.47
C CYS A 178 -4.79 8.03 -6.02
N ASP A 179 -5.87 7.50 -5.47
CA ASP A 179 -5.86 6.88 -4.16
C ASP A 179 -5.03 5.58 -4.22
N THR A 180 -4.00 5.49 -3.37
CA THR A 180 -3.13 4.31 -3.29
C THR A 180 -3.06 3.78 -1.87
N ILE A 181 -2.63 2.52 -1.73
CA ILE A 181 -2.40 1.93 -0.41
C ILE A 181 -1.34 2.71 0.39
N HIS A 182 -0.41 3.40 -0.27
CA HIS A 182 0.57 4.28 0.39
C HIS A 182 -0.13 5.48 1.06
N THR A 183 -1.11 6.08 0.40
CA THR A 183 -1.92 7.17 0.96
C THR A 183 -2.73 6.70 2.18
N ALA A 184 -3.29 5.48 2.13
CA ALA A 184 -3.98 4.88 3.28
C ALA A 184 -3.04 4.64 4.47
N ARG A 185 -1.82 4.14 4.22
CA ARG A 185 -0.78 3.93 5.24
C ARG A 185 -0.36 5.25 5.87
N LEU A 186 -0.09 6.27 5.04
CA LEU A 186 0.27 7.61 5.49
C LEU A 186 -0.77 8.22 6.43
N TYR A 187 -2.05 8.16 6.07
CA TYR A 187 -3.11 8.65 6.96
C TYR A 187 -3.19 7.85 8.26
N TYR A 188 -2.88 6.56 8.23
CA TYR A 188 -2.78 5.76 9.45
C TYR A 188 -1.57 6.16 10.32
N ASP A 189 -0.44 6.53 9.73
CA ASP A 189 0.70 7.06 10.49
C ASP A 189 0.38 8.41 11.14
N ALA A 190 -0.27 9.32 10.41
CA ALA A 190 -0.78 10.57 10.97
C ALA A 190 -1.80 10.34 12.10
N PHE A 191 -2.69 9.34 11.95
CA PHE A 191 -3.58 8.87 13.02
C PHE A 191 -2.78 8.43 14.26
N GLN A 192 -1.75 7.60 14.06
CA GLN A 192 -0.93 7.06 15.15
C GLN A 192 -0.18 8.17 15.90
N ILE A 193 0.40 9.14 15.17
CA ILE A 193 1.05 10.31 15.76
C ILE A 193 0.03 11.09 16.60
N ALA A 194 -1.11 11.48 16.02
CA ALA A 194 -2.14 12.25 16.71
C ALA A 194 -2.65 11.55 17.99
N ILE A 195 -3.03 10.26 17.88
CA ILE A 195 -3.65 9.54 19.00
C ILE A 195 -2.66 9.21 20.12
N THR A 196 -1.39 9.00 19.79
CA THR A 196 -0.32 8.79 20.77
C THR A 196 -0.16 10.02 21.67
N HIS A 197 -0.38 11.22 21.15
CA HIS A 197 -0.35 12.49 21.88
C HIS A 197 -1.72 12.96 22.41
N GLY A 198 -2.75 12.11 22.30
CA GLY A 198 -4.09 12.34 22.83
C GLY A 198 -4.99 13.25 21.97
N ASP A 199 -4.61 13.54 20.72
CA ASP A 199 -5.40 14.37 19.81
C ASP A 199 -6.49 13.54 19.11
N GLN A 200 -7.59 13.28 19.81
CA GLN A 200 -8.69 12.49 19.26
C GLN A 200 -9.40 13.16 18.09
N ALA A 201 -9.43 14.50 18.04
CA ALA A 201 -10.08 15.24 16.96
C ALA A 201 -9.37 15.00 15.61
N ARG A 202 -8.05 15.20 15.56
CA ARG A 202 -7.27 14.95 14.34
C ARG A 202 -7.15 13.47 14.04
N ALA A 203 -6.94 12.63 15.06
CA ALA A 203 -6.89 11.19 14.88
C ALA A 203 -8.17 10.69 14.19
N ARG A 204 -9.35 11.14 14.63
CA ARG A 204 -10.61 10.79 13.96
C ARG A 204 -10.58 11.14 12.46
N VAL A 205 -10.20 12.37 12.11
CA VAL A 205 -10.19 12.81 10.69
C VAL A 205 -9.19 12.00 9.86
N PHE A 206 -7.97 11.79 10.37
CA PHE A 206 -6.98 10.94 9.69
C PHE A 206 -7.45 9.49 9.54
N GLY A 207 -8.09 8.93 10.58
CA GLY A 207 -8.68 7.60 10.53
C GLY A 207 -9.82 7.49 9.50
N GLU A 208 -10.66 8.52 9.39
CA GLU A 208 -11.73 8.58 8.38
C GLU A 208 -11.15 8.63 6.95
N ARG A 209 -10.07 9.41 6.73
CA ARG A 209 -9.36 9.44 5.44
C ARG A 209 -8.68 8.11 5.11
N ALA A 210 -7.96 7.52 6.07
CA ALA A 210 -7.34 6.21 5.91
C ALA A 210 -8.38 5.13 5.58
N HIS A 211 -9.53 5.14 6.28
CA HIS A 211 -10.64 4.23 6.02
C HIS A 211 -11.15 4.36 4.58
N ARG A 212 -11.45 5.58 4.14
CA ARG A 212 -11.95 5.84 2.79
C ARG A 212 -11.01 5.27 1.72
N VAL A 213 -9.72 5.54 1.84
CA VAL A 213 -8.71 5.05 0.88
C VAL A 213 -8.60 3.52 0.95
N ARG A 214 -8.65 2.92 2.14
CA ARG A 214 -8.65 1.44 2.29
C ARG A 214 -9.86 0.79 1.65
N VAL A 215 -11.06 1.38 1.75
CA VAL A 215 -12.25 0.85 1.07
C VAL A 215 -12.05 0.81 -0.44
N ILE A 216 -11.39 1.83 -1.02
CA ILE A 216 -11.05 1.85 -2.44
C ILE A 216 -10.03 0.76 -2.79
N CYS A 217 -8.94 0.64 -2.02
CA CYS A 217 -7.83 -0.26 -2.35
C CYS A 217 -8.06 -1.73 -1.95
N GLU A 218 -8.86 -1.99 -0.91
CA GLU A 218 -8.96 -3.30 -0.25
C GLU A 218 -10.41 -3.79 -0.11
N GLY A 219 -11.41 -2.96 -0.41
CA GLY A 219 -12.83 -3.27 -0.23
C GLY A 219 -13.36 -2.96 1.17
N GLU A 220 -14.67 -2.75 1.29
CA GLU A 220 -15.36 -2.53 2.59
C GLU A 220 -15.31 -3.80 3.47
N ASP A 221 -15.29 -4.97 2.84
CA ASP A 221 -15.23 -6.29 3.48
C ASP A 221 -13.82 -6.69 3.92
N SER A 222 -12.80 -5.87 3.66
CA SER A 222 -11.45 -6.09 4.18
C SER A 222 -11.42 -5.91 5.70
N PRO A 223 -10.73 -6.83 6.43
CA PRO A 223 -10.46 -6.66 7.85
C PRO A 223 -9.75 -5.35 8.18
N ALA A 224 -8.85 -4.88 7.29
CA ALA A 224 -8.10 -3.66 7.50
C ALA A 224 -9.00 -2.42 7.38
N SER A 225 -9.89 -2.38 6.38
CA SER A 225 -10.94 -1.35 6.24
C SER A 225 -11.83 -1.32 7.49
N SER A 226 -12.36 -2.47 7.91
CA SER A 226 -13.22 -2.58 9.10
C SER A 226 -12.53 -2.13 10.40
N ARG A 227 -11.25 -2.50 10.60
CA ARG A 227 -10.45 -2.03 11.74
C ARG A 227 -10.26 -0.51 11.72
N MET A 228 -9.93 0.04 10.56
CA MET A 228 -9.72 1.48 10.42
C MET A 228 -11.01 2.27 10.69
N LYS A 229 -12.17 1.77 10.21
CA LYS A 229 -13.50 2.32 10.51
C LYS A 229 -13.75 2.41 12.02
N THR A 230 -13.44 1.32 12.72
CA THR A 230 -13.61 1.21 14.17
C THR A 230 -12.74 2.25 14.89
N LEU A 231 -11.45 2.31 14.54
CA LEU A 231 -10.49 3.26 15.11
C LEU A 231 -10.86 4.72 14.80
N ALA A 232 -11.36 5.03 13.61
CA ALA A 232 -11.84 6.37 13.28
C ALA A 232 -13.01 6.80 14.20
N SER A 233 -13.95 5.88 14.48
CA SER A 233 -15.10 6.15 15.35
C SER A 233 -14.74 6.22 16.85
N LYS A 234 -13.75 5.44 17.25
CA LYS A 234 -13.27 5.29 18.63
C LYS A 234 -11.72 5.32 18.68
N PRO A 235 -11.09 6.51 18.48
CA PRO A 235 -9.64 6.61 18.41
C PRO A 235 -8.93 6.18 19.69
N ASP A 236 -9.54 6.41 20.84
CA ASP A 236 -9.06 6.02 22.17
C ASP A 236 -9.01 4.49 22.38
N GLY A 237 -9.57 3.70 21.46
CA GLY A 237 -9.37 2.25 21.40
C GLY A 237 -7.99 1.83 20.86
N HIS A 238 -7.18 2.75 20.35
CA HIS A 238 -5.83 2.44 19.87
C HIS A 238 -4.87 2.16 21.05
N ARG A 239 -4.01 1.14 20.90
CA ARG A 239 -3.09 0.68 21.97
C ARG A 239 -2.15 1.76 22.53
N ASN A 240 -1.79 2.75 21.71
CA ASN A 240 -0.87 3.84 22.10
C ASN A 240 -1.61 5.09 22.58
N PHE A 241 -2.94 5.05 22.70
CA PHE A 241 -3.72 6.22 23.08
C PHE A 241 -3.20 6.85 24.38
N GLY A 242 -2.89 8.15 24.32
CA GLY A 242 -2.54 8.92 25.50
C GLY A 242 -1.21 8.55 26.16
N ALA A 243 -0.32 7.81 25.47
CA ALA A 243 1.06 7.61 25.91
C ALA A 243 1.79 8.95 26.12
N SER A 244 1.33 10.00 25.44
CA SER A 244 1.61 11.40 25.72
C SER A 244 0.31 12.21 25.68
N ARG A 245 0.30 13.38 26.33
CA ARG A 245 -0.86 14.29 26.38
C ARG A 245 -0.58 15.66 25.78
N LYS A 246 0.51 15.79 25.00
CA LYS A 246 0.96 17.07 24.39
C LYS A 246 -0.15 17.76 23.57
N TRP A 247 -1.05 16.99 22.94
CA TRP A 247 -2.07 17.51 22.02
C TRP A 247 -3.48 17.11 22.43
N ARG A 248 -3.74 16.95 23.73
CA ARG A 248 -5.00 16.42 24.24
C ARG A 248 -6.22 17.17 23.68
N THR A 249 -7.07 16.46 22.94
CA THR A 249 -8.40 16.91 22.49
C THR A 249 -9.41 15.76 22.65
N THR A 250 -10.70 16.09 22.54
CA THR A 250 -11.75 15.07 22.36
C THR A 250 -12.22 15.07 20.92
N LYS A 251 -12.78 13.96 20.44
CA LYS A 251 -13.20 13.81 19.04
C LYS A 251 -14.34 14.75 18.63
N GLU A 252 -15.01 15.37 19.59
CA GLU A 252 -16.10 16.34 19.39
C GLU A 252 -15.58 17.74 19.03
N VAL A 253 -14.29 18.03 19.24
CA VAL A 253 -13.69 19.35 19.01
C VAL A 253 -13.14 19.51 17.58
N ILE A 254 -13.77 18.84 16.60
CA ILE A 254 -13.46 19.07 15.19
C ILE A 254 -14.08 20.41 14.78
N PRO A 255 -13.29 21.37 14.26
CA PRO A 255 -13.78 22.69 13.91
C PRO A 255 -14.83 22.63 12.78
N LYS A 256 -15.81 23.51 12.86
CA LYS A 256 -16.91 23.64 11.89
C LYS A 256 -16.86 25.01 11.22
N GLY A 257 -17.28 25.10 9.96
CA GLY A 257 -17.38 26.36 9.24
C GLY A 257 -16.04 26.95 8.78
N LEU A 258 -14.94 26.19 8.88
CA LEU A 258 -13.67 26.56 8.26
C LEU A 258 -13.74 26.38 6.74
N SER A 259 -13.00 27.21 6.00
CA SER A 259 -12.71 26.89 4.60
C SER A 259 -11.90 25.58 4.49
N THR A 260 -11.82 25.00 3.29
CA THR A 260 -11.00 23.79 3.05
C THR A 260 -9.54 24.03 3.43
N GLU A 261 -8.97 25.18 3.05
CA GLU A 261 -7.58 25.53 3.36
C GLU A 261 -7.36 25.67 4.87
N GLU A 262 -8.26 26.39 5.55
CA GLU A 262 -8.17 26.55 7.01
C GLU A 262 -8.31 25.22 7.76
N PHE A 263 -9.13 24.31 7.23
CA PHE A 263 -9.30 22.98 7.78
C PHE A 263 -8.04 22.13 7.60
N GLU A 264 -7.39 22.17 6.43
CA GLU A 264 -6.11 21.46 6.23
C GLU A 264 -5.00 22.03 7.11
N THR A 265 -4.87 23.36 7.20
CA THR A 265 -3.91 24.02 8.12
C THR A 265 -4.14 23.56 9.57
N TRP A 266 -5.40 23.49 10.01
CA TRP A 266 -5.73 22.93 11.32
C TRP A 266 -5.33 21.46 11.40
N LEU A 267 -5.73 20.62 10.44
CA LEU A 267 -5.50 19.18 10.46
C LEU A 267 -4.00 18.84 10.56
N TRP A 268 -3.16 19.53 9.80
CA TRP A 268 -1.71 19.30 9.76
C TRP A 268 -0.93 20.09 10.82
N ARG A 269 -1.61 20.84 11.69
CA ARG A 269 -1.01 21.67 12.75
C ARG A 269 0.01 22.67 12.19
N GLU A 270 -0.24 23.18 11.00
CA GLU A 270 0.61 24.19 10.36
C GLU A 270 0.49 25.51 11.12
N ARG A 271 1.63 26.15 11.37
CA ARG A 271 1.65 27.48 11.96
C ARG A 271 1.30 28.49 10.87
N ARG A 272 0.27 29.30 11.13
CA ARG A 272 0.04 30.53 10.36
C ARG A 272 1.18 31.52 10.56
#